data_AF-A0A0D3EAZ9-F1
#
_entry.id   AF-A0A0D3EAZ9-F1
#
_cell.length_a   1.000
_cell.length_b   1.000
_cell.length_c   1.000
_cell.angle_alpha   90.00
_cell.angle_beta   90.00
_cell.angle_gamma   90.00
#
_symmetry.space_group_name_H-M   'P 1'
#
loop_
_entity.id
_entity.type
_entity.pdbx_description
1 polymer ?
#
loop_
_entity_poly.entity_id
_entity_poly.type
_entity_poly.pdbx_seq_one_letter_code
_entity_poly.pdbx_strand_id
1 'polypeptide(L)'
;MWNDLNPLQVIGTPTIVKEMDCLTATVSEIEEVRCNVTSVINGQNTRLCGFGGWFDVHFRGRKEDPAQQEIELTTAPSEQHCTHWGQQVFIMADPINVGEGDHLNLGLVMSRSKENHRLMEVELECEIKEASGNPKESFEKTYFIE
;
A
#
# COMPACT_ATOMS: atom_id res chain seq x y z
N MET A 1 -12.13 0.34 0.04
CA MET A 1 -13.11 1.24 -0.60
C MET A 1 -12.41 1.98 -1.73
N TRP A 2 -13.02 2.10 -2.90
CA TRP A 2 -12.49 2.94 -3.98
C TRP A 2 -12.47 4.42 -3.57
N ASN A 3 -11.40 5.15 -3.89
CA ASN A 3 -11.33 6.60 -3.73
C ASN A 3 -10.36 7.23 -4.75
N ASP A 4 -10.51 8.52 -5.01
CA ASP A 4 -9.59 9.34 -5.81
C ASP A 4 -8.79 10.22 -4.84
N LEU A 5 -7.65 9.71 -4.38
CA LEU A 5 -6.79 10.38 -3.41
C LEU A 5 -5.98 11.50 -4.06
N ASN A 6 -5.96 12.65 -3.40
CA ASN A 6 -5.04 13.74 -3.70
C ASN A 6 -3.67 13.47 -3.06
N PRO A 7 -2.54 13.81 -3.71
CA PRO A 7 -1.19 13.65 -3.14
C PRO A 7 -1.02 14.27 -1.74
N LEU A 8 -1.69 15.39 -1.45
CA LEU A 8 -1.64 16.06 -0.14
C LEU A 8 -2.28 15.25 0.99
N GLN A 9 -3.05 14.20 0.66
CA GLN A 9 -3.62 13.27 1.65
C GLN A 9 -2.62 12.16 2.04
N VAL A 10 -1.49 12.04 1.35
CA VAL A 10 -0.43 11.09 1.69
C VAL A 10 0.46 11.67 2.79
N ILE A 11 0.25 11.20 4.02
CA ILE A 11 0.90 11.76 5.21
C ILE A 11 2.21 11.06 5.60
N GLY A 12 2.59 9.98 4.92
CA GLY A 12 3.81 9.23 5.18
C GLY A 12 4.47 8.72 3.90
N THR A 13 5.69 8.22 4.01
CA THR A 13 6.47 7.73 2.87
C THR A 13 5.83 6.45 2.30
N PRO A 14 5.45 6.40 1.01
CA PRO A 14 4.93 5.18 0.38
C PRO A 14 5.92 4.03 0.45
N THR A 15 5.41 2.80 0.51
CA THR A 15 6.24 1.59 0.58
C THR A 15 5.75 0.56 -0.42
N ILE A 16 6.69 -0.21 -0.99
CA ILE A 16 6.37 -1.30 -1.90
C ILE A 16 6.10 -2.55 -1.09
N VAL A 17 4.89 -3.09 -1.21
CA VAL A 17 4.47 -4.32 -0.50
C VAL A 17 4.76 -5.59 -1.32
N LYS A 18 4.86 -5.45 -2.65
CA LYS A 18 5.14 -6.55 -3.57
C LYS A 18 5.66 -6.02 -4.91
N GLU A 19 6.71 -6.63 -5.43
CA GLU A 19 7.12 -6.52 -6.83
C GLU A 19 6.84 -7.84 -7.55
N MET A 20 6.50 -7.76 -8.84
CA MET A 20 6.24 -8.94 -9.67
C MET A 20 6.92 -8.79 -11.03
N ASP A 21 7.69 -9.80 -11.44
CA ASP A 21 8.18 -9.94 -12.79
C ASP A 21 7.19 -10.78 -13.61
N CYS A 22 6.48 -10.17 -14.55
CA CYS A 22 5.49 -10.84 -15.39
C CYS A 22 6.07 -11.97 -16.27
N LEU A 23 7.40 -12.09 -16.42
CA LEU A 23 8.03 -13.22 -17.12
C LEU A 23 8.11 -14.49 -16.26
N THR A 24 8.16 -14.34 -14.93
CA THR A 24 8.42 -15.46 -14.00
C THR A 24 7.38 -15.62 -12.90
N ALA A 25 6.49 -14.65 -12.71
CA ALA A 25 5.48 -14.67 -11.66
C ALA A 25 4.61 -15.93 -11.75
N THR A 26 4.31 -16.53 -10.60
CA THR A 26 3.53 -17.76 -10.51
C THR A 26 2.21 -17.53 -9.78
N VAL A 27 1.23 -18.42 -9.96
CA VAL A 27 -0.04 -18.33 -9.23
C VAL A 27 0.19 -18.41 -7.72
N SER A 28 1.05 -19.32 -7.26
CA SER A 28 1.37 -19.48 -5.84
C SER A 28 2.02 -18.25 -5.22
N GLU A 29 2.74 -17.45 -6.00
CA GLU A 29 3.30 -16.17 -5.56
C GLU A 29 2.23 -15.09 -5.34
N ILE A 30 1.07 -15.23 -5.98
CA ILE A 30 -0.06 -14.27 -5.91
C ILE A 30 -1.13 -14.75 -4.91
N GLU A 31 -1.12 -16.03 -4.54
CA GLU A 31 -2.09 -16.61 -3.58
C GLU A 31 -1.99 -15.96 -2.20
N GLU A 32 -0.76 -15.66 -1.75
CA GLU A 32 -0.49 -14.91 -0.53
C GLU A 32 0.68 -13.94 -0.76
N VAL A 33 0.45 -12.67 -0.45
CA VAL A 33 1.48 -11.62 -0.36
C VAL A 33 1.71 -11.33 1.11
N ARG A 34 2.95 -11.52 1.58
CA ARG A 34 3.36 -11.21 2.94
C ARG A 34 4.56 -10.28 2.93
N CYS A 35 4.47 -9.18 3.67
CA CYS A 35 5.60 -8.24 3.79
C CYS A 35 5.58 -7.50 5.12
N ASN A 36 6.77 -7.11 5.57
CA ASN A 36 6.95 -6.15 6.65
C ASN A 36 7.62 -4.90 6.07
N VAL A 37 7.02 -3.73 6.27
CA VAL A 37 7.50 -2.45 5.74
C VAL A 37 7.42 -1.37 6.80
N THR A 38 8.25 -0.33 6.66
CA THR A 38 8.19 0.84 7.54
C THR A 38 7.86 2.08 6.72
N SER A 39 6.82 2.79 7.11
CA SER A 39 6.50 4.12 6.59
C SER A 39 6.83 5.18 7.64
N VAL A 40 7.42 6.30 7.20
CA VAL A 40 7.74 7.43 8.08
C VAL A 40 6.76 8.57 7.80
N ILE A 41 6.17 9.14 8.85
CA ILE A 41 5.23 10.26 8.74
C ILE A 41 5.99 11.54 8.37
N ASN A 42 5.49 12.23 7.34
CA ASN A 42 6.09 13.44 6.78
C ASN A 42 5.42 14.73 7.28
N GLY A 43 4.18 14.63 7.79
CA GLY A 43 3.36 15.78 8.19
C GLY A 43 3.44 16.10 9.68
N GLN A 44 3.48 17.38 10.01
CA GLN A 44 3.38 17.84 11.40
C GLN A 44 1.94 17.73 11.91
N ASN A 45 1.76 17.10 13.08
CA ASN A 45 0.49 17.02 13.82
C ASN A 45 -0.73 16.66 12.96
N THR A 46 -0.65 15.51 12.29
CA THR A 46 -1.74 14.99 11.45
C THR A 46 -2.40 13.77 12.10
N ARG A 47 -3.41 13.21 11.44
CA ARG A 47 -4.13 12.01 11.90
C ARG A 47 -4.01 10.91 10.86
N LEU A 48 -3.58 9.74 11.31
CA LEU A 48 -3.65 8.51 10.52
C LEU A 48 -5.11 8.04 10.49
N CYS A 49 -5.77 8.22 9.36
CA CYS A 49 -7.17 7.84 9.14
C CYS A 49 -7.35 6.52 8.38
N GLY A 50 -6.27 5.98 7.83
CA GLY A 50 -6.30 4.77 7.02
C GLY A 50 -5.09 4.65 6.09
N PHE A 51 -5.13 3.64 5.22
CA PHE A 51 -4.07 3.33 4.27
C PHE A 51 -4.62 3.38 2.84
N GLY A 52 -3.81 3.84 1.89
CA GLY A 52 -4.10 3.79 0.47
C GLY A 52 -3.24 2.73 -0.22
N GLY A 53 -3.85 1.88 -1.03
CA GLY A 53 -3.17 0.94 -1.92
C GLY A 53 -3.37 1.35 -3.38
N TRP A 54 -2.29 1.27 -4.16
CA TRP A 54 -2.26 1.49 -5.61
C TRP A 54 -1.20 0.59 -6.23
N PHE A 55 -1.04 0.64 -7.56
CA PHE A 55 -0.05 -0.17 -8.25
C PHE A 55 0.60 0.59 -9.41
N ASP A 56 1.76 0.09 -9.81
CA ASP A 56 2.51 0.54 -10.98
C ASP A 56 2.71 -0.65 -11.94
N VAL A 57 2.66 -0.39 -13.23
CA VAL A 57 2.95 -1.35 -14.30
C VAL A 57 3.99 -0.76 -15.22
N HIS A 58 5.06 -1.50 -15.48
CA HIS A 58 6.15 -1.08 -16.35
C HIS A 58 6.25 -1.95 -17.61
N PHE A 59 6.36 -1.29 -18.76
CA PHE A 59 6.58 -1.92 -20.06
C PHE A 59 8.05 -1.74 -20.46
N ARG A 60 8.90 -2.69 -20.05
CA ARG A 60 10.37 -2.63 -20.25
C ARG A 60 10.94 -3.63 -21.26
N GLY A 61 10.12 -4.54 -21.77
CA GLY A 61 10.60 -5.66 -22.59
C GLY A 61 11.33 -6.72 -21.76
N ARG A 62 12.15 -7.55 -22.41
CA ARG A 62 13.00 -8.56 -21.76
C ARG A 62 14.43 -8.03 -21.62
N LYS A 63 15.24 -8.65 -20.76
CA LYS A 63 16.65 -8.25 -20.63
C LYS A 63 17.44 -8.45 -21.93
N GLU A 64 17.11 -9.50 -22.68
CA GLU A 64 17.74 -9.83 -23.96
C GLU A 64 17.15 -9.05 -25.16
N ASP A 65 15.96 -8.48 -24.99
CA ASP A 65 15.24 -7.70 -26.00
C ASP A 65 14.48 -6.55 -25.32
N PRO A 66 15.19 -5.49 -24.93
CA PRO A 66 14.62 -4.40 -24.15
C PRO A 66 13.71 -3.52 -25.00
N ALA A 67 12.73 -2.89 -24.36
CA ALA A 67 11.91 -1.89 -25.03
C ALA A 67 12.78 -0.71 -25.49
N GLN A 68 12.49 -0.18 -26.69
CA GLN A 68 13.14 1.04 -27.18
C GLN A 68 12.86 2.25 -26.30
N GLN A 69 11.68 2.25 -25.66
CA GLN A 69 11.25 3.25 -24.71
C GLN A 69 10.45 2.55 -23.61
N GLU A 70 10.85 2.76 -22.36
CA GLU A 70 10.07 2.30 -21.21
C GLU A 70 8.83 3.17 -21.03
N ILE A 71 7.70 2.52 -20.77
CA ILE A 71 6.42 3.16 -20.44
C ILE A 71 5.99 2.70 -19.06
N GLU A 72 5.42 3.61 -18.29
CA GLU A 72 4.86 3.35 -16.97
C GLU A 72 3.39 3.75 -16.94
N LEU A 73 2.58 2.89 -16.33
CA LEU A 73 1.22 3.18 -15.92
C LEU A 73 1.17 3.08 -14.39
N THR A 74 1.02 4.21 -13.72
CA THR A 74 0.82 4.30 -12.27
C THR A 74 -0.61 4.67 -11.93
N THR A 75 -1.12 4.13 -10.82
CA THR A 75 -2.37 4.59 -10.21
C THR A 75 -2.13 5.33 -8.88
N ALA A 76 -0.91 5.83 -8.66
CA ALA A 76 -0.59 6.66 -7.51
C ALA A 76 -1.51 7.90 -7.41
N PRO A 77 -1.75 8.43 -6.19
CA PRO A 77 -2.47 9.68 -5.99
C PRO A 77 -1.95 10.80 -6.92
N SER A 78 -2.85 11.51 -7.59
CA SER A 78 -2.50 12.56 -8.55
C SER A 78 -3.57 13.63 -8.61
N GLU A 79 -3.18 14.90 -8.78
CA GLU A 79 -4.14 15.99 -8.96
C GLU A 79 -4.71 16.04 -10.39
N GLN A 80 -3.99 15.50 -11.38
CA GLN A 80 -4.29 15.69 -12.80
C GLN A 80 -4.49 14.37 -13.55
N HIS A 81 -4.10 13.25 -12.96
CA HIS A 81 -4.08 11.95 -13.62
C HIS A 81 -4.90 10.92 -12.84
N CYS A 82 -6.23 11.04 -12.92
CA CYS A 82 -7.14 10.04 -12.39
C CYS A 82 -7.21 8.83 -13.33
N THR A 83 -7.25 7.63 -12.74
CA THR A 83 -7.54 6.38 -13.46
C THR A 83 -8.83 5.77 -12.90
N HIS A 84 -9.51 4.93 -13.67
CA HIS A 84 -10.74 4.28 -13.19
C HIS A 84 -10.52 3.35 -11.99
N TRP A 85 -9.29 2.87 -11.76
CA TRP A 85 -8.94 2.10 -10.58
C TRP A 85 -8.91 2.95 -9.31
N GLY A 86 -8.63 4.25 -9.42
CA GLY A 86 -8.38 5.12 -8.26
C GLY A 86 -7.32 4.51 -7.33
N GLN A 87 -7.59 4.60 -6.03
CA GLN A 87 -6.84 3.89 -4.99
C GLN A 87 -7.79 3.13 -4.07
N GLN A 88 -7.29 2.03 -3.51
CA GLN A 88 -8.01 1.25 -2.51
C GLN A 88 -7.72 1.81 -1.11
N VAL A 89 -8.74 2.35 -0.46
CA VAL A 89 -8.63 2.90 0.90
C VAL A 89 -9.09 1.88 1.95
N PHE A 90 -8.22 1.66 2.94
CA PHE A 90 -8.44 0.84 4.14
C PHE A 90 -8.66 1.76 5.34
N ILE A 91 -9.92 2.00 5.70
CA ILE A 91 -10.30 3.01 6.69
C ILE A 91 -10.08 2.50 8.12
N MET A 92 -9.51 3.33 8.98
CA MET A 92 -9.44 3.09 10.43
C MET A 92 -10.72 3.58 11.11
N ALA A 93 -11.22 2.80 12.08
CA ALA A 93 -12.40 3.20 12.85
C ALA A 93 -12.05 4.39 13.77
N ASP A 94 -10.89 4.30 14.42
CA ASP A 94 -10.38 5.29 15.36
C ASP A 94 -9.08 5.90 14.81
N PRO A 95 -9.11 7.14 14.29
CA PRO A 95 -7.90 7.76 13.73
C PRO A 95 -6.92 8.20 14.81
N ILE A 96 -5.64 7.87 14.62
CA ILE A 96 -4.55 8.08 15.58
C ILE A 96 -3.79 9.37 15.27
N ASN A 97 -3.49 10.19 16.27
CA ASN A 97 -2.65 11.38 16.08
C ASN A 97 -1.19 10.96 15.84
N VAL A 98 -0.58 11.45 14.77
CA VAL A 98 0.82 11.17 14.39
C VAL A 98 1.58 12.46 14.11
N GLY A 99 2.87 12.44 14.42
CA GLY A 99 3.79 13.55 14.20
C GLY A 99 4.83 13.25 13.14
N GLU A 100 5.50 14.31 12.66
CA GLU A 100 6.64 14.19 11.74
C GLU A 100 7.73 13.30 12.37
N GLY A 101 8.18 12.30 11.62
CA GLY A 101 9.17 11.32 12.06
C GLY A 101 8.62 10.13 12.84
N ASP A 102 7.31 10.07 13.13
CA ASP A 102 6.71 8.84 13.65
C ASP A 102 6.88 7.70 12.64
N HIS A 103 7.23 6.51 13.13
CA HIS A 103 7.42 5.30 12.34
C HIS A 103 6.18 4.40 12.43
N LEU A 104 5.64 4.02 11.28
CA LEU A 104 4.62 2.99 11.14
C LEU A 104 5.29 1.69 10.69
N ASN A 105 5.47 0.72 11.58
CA ASN A 105 5.95 -0.61 11.22
C ASN A 105 4.73 -1.47 10.89
N LEU A 106 4.60 -1.85 9.62
CA LEU A 106 3.44 -2.54 9.08
C LEU A 106 3.79 -3.99 8.79
N GLY A 107 2.97 -4.92 9.29
CA GLY A 107 2.93 -6.30 8.84
C GLY A 107 1.69 -6.51 7.99
N LEU A 108 1.86 -6.93 6.74
CA LEU A 108 0.77 -7.15 5.79
C LEU A 108 0.72 -8.62 5.38
N VAL A 109 -0.48 -9.20 5.43
CA VAL A 109 -0.81 -10.46 4.77
C VAL A 109 -2.02 -10.23 3.88
N MET A 110 -1.86 -10.46 2.58
CA MET A 110 -2.93 -10.35 1.60
C MET A 110 -3.12 -11.71 0.94
N SER A 111 -4.29 -12.32 1.12
CA SER A 111 -4.60 -13.65 0.59
C SER A 111 -5.95 -13.69 -0.10
N ARG A 112 -6.16 -14.65 -0.99
CA ARG A 112 -7.47 -14.87 -1.62
C ARG A 112 -8.50 -15.36 -0.59
N SER A 113 -9.72 -14.85 -0.69
CA SER A 113 -10.81 -15.32 0.17
C SER A 113 -11.17 -16.79 -0.15
N LYS A 114 -11.56 -17.53 0.90
CA LYS A 114 -12.01 -18.92 0.78
C LYS A 114 -13.35 -19.06 0.06
N GLU A 115 -14.21 -18.05 0.15
CA GLU A 115 -15.55 -18.07 -0.45
C GLU A 115 -15.50 -17.82 -1.96
N ASN A 116 -14.64 -16.89 -2.39
CA ASN A 116 -14.44 -16.56 -3.79
C ASN A 116 -12.98 -16.16 -4.03
N HIS A 117 -12.28 -16.97 -4.82
CA HIS A 117 -10.85 -16.81 -5.11
C HIS A 117 -10.50 -15.53 -5.93
N ARG A 118 -11.50 -14.73 -6.31
CA ARG A 118 -11.34 -13.41 -6.94
C ARG A 118 -11.34 -12.26 -5.92
N LEU A 119 -11.79 -12.51 -4.69
CA LEU A 119 -11.81 -11.54 -3.61
C LEU A 119 -10.55 -11.69 -2.76
N MET A 120 -10.14 -10.62 -2.09
CA MET A 120 -8.95 -10.61 -1.26
C MET A 120 -9.27 -10.22 0.17
N GLU A 121 -8.61 -10.88 1.10
CA GLU A 121 -8.56 -10.57 2.52
C GLU A 121 -7.19 -9.97 2.82
N VAL A 122 -7.18 -8.85 3.55
CA VAL A 122 -5.97 -8.11 3.90
C VAL A 122 -5.89 -7.98 5.41
N GLU A 123 -4.99 -8.74 6.02
CA GLU A 123 -4.62 -8.61 7.43
C GLU A 123 -3.50 -7.59 7.54
N LEU A 124 -3.72 -6.56 8.35
CA LEU A 124 -2.78 -5.48 8.58
C LEU A 124 -2.50 -5.34 10.07
N GLU A 125 -1.26 -5.62 10.45
CA GLU A 125 -0.67 -5.27 11.74
C GLU A 125 0.08 -3.95 11.60
N CYS A 126 -0.04 -3.07 12.60
CA CYS A 126 0.67 -1.80 12.64
C CYS A 126 1.19 -1.54 14.06
N GLU A 127 2.50 -1.30 14.18
CA GLU A 127 3.14 -0.79 15.39
C GLU A 127 3.67 0.63 15.12
N ILE A 128 3.14 1.61 15.86
CA ILE A 128 3.53 3.01 15.76
C ILE A 128 4.56 3.33 16.83
N LYS A 129 5.70 3.90 16.40
CA LYS A 129 6.73 4.44 17.28
C LYS A 129 6.88 5.93 17.03
N GLU A 130 7.04 6.68 18.11
CA GLU A 130 7.40 8.08 18.01
C GLU A 130 8.79 8.24 17.36
N ALA A 131 9.09 9.42 16.82
CA ALA A 131 10.43 9.75 16.35
C ALA A 131 11.54 9.55 17.42
N SER A 132 11.16 9.59 18.70
CA SER A 132 12.02 9.32 19.85
C SER A 132 12.37 7.82 20.02
N GLY A 133 11.69 6.94 19.28
CA GLY A 133 11.77 5.48 19.40
C GLY A 133 10.82 4.87 20.43
N ASN A 134 10.06 5.69 21.17
CA ASN A 134 9.10 5.19 22.15
C ASN A 134 7.90 4.53 21.45
N PRO A 135 7.36 3.41 21.98
CA PRO A 135 6.12 2.85 21.48
C PRO A 135 4.97 3.81 21.75
N LYS A 136 4.10 3.99 20.76
CA LYS A 136 2.94 4.89 20.84
C LYS A 136 1.63 4.12 20.85
N GLU A 137 1.39 3.32 19.82
CA GLU A 137 0.15 2.56 19.64
C GLU A 137 0.40 1.35 18.74
N SER A 138 -0.42 0.30 18.87
CA SER A 138 -0.38 -0.85 17.98
C SER A 138 -1.79 -1.39 17.74
N PHE A 139 -2.07 -1.85 16.53
CA PHE A 139 -3.35 -2.47 16.18
C PHE A 139 -3.17 -3.56 15.12
N GLU A 140 -4.18 -4.42 15.04
CA GLU A 140 -4.33 -5.44 14.00
C GLU A 140 -5.74 -5.34 13.45
N LYS A 141 -5.88 -5.40 12.13
CA LYS A 141 -7.18 -5.30 11.46
C LYS A 141 -7.23 -6.07 10.15
N THR A 142 -8.35 -6.76 9.93
CA THR A 142 -8.67 -7.41 8.67
C THR A 142 -9.57 -6.53 7.81
N TYR A 143 -9.25 -6.43 6.53
CA TYR A 143 -10.01 -5.72 5.51
C TYR A 143 -10.38 -6.67 4.37
N PHE A 144 -11.45 -6.33 3.65
CA PHE A 144 -11.96 -7.11 2.53
C PHE A 144 -11.97 -6.26 1.25
N ILE A 145 -11.53 -6.86 0.15
CA ILE A 145 -11.59 -6.29 -1.19
C ILE A 145 -12.57 -7.16 -2.00
N GLU A 146 -13.72 -6.57 -2.31
CA GLU A 146 -14.84 -7.17 -3.03
C GLU A 146 -14.89 -6.75 -4.50
#